data_AF-A0A0F7P7V0-F1
#
_entry.id   AF-A0A0F7P7V0-F1
#
_cell.length_a   1.000
_cell.length_b   1.000
_cell.length_c   1.000
_cell.angle_alpha   90.00
_cell.angle_beta   90.00
_cell.angle_gamma   90.00
#
_symmetry.space_group_name_H-M   'P 1'
#
loop_
_entity.id
_entity.type
_entity.pdbx_description
1 polymer ?
#
loop_
_entity_poly.entity_id
_entity_poly.type
_entity_poly.pdbx_seq_one_letter_code
_entity_poly.pdbx_strand_id
1 'polypeptide(L)'
;MPDTSNSVTLDEDVALEIRRLQDAYGVDSVNEVLRQALDVVPDAVVSEAFSVLPESLRPAPGAAINALDEIRFSRQVDPEASVVRYADPDDSERVLVEIALTPTSFEALFLDESGDLVAVGGGRDEGDGVTYWTADEEGVAAIDVVTTIRDRGQDVYRNALFDESAYTGC
;
A
#
# COMPACT_ATOMS: atom_id res chain seq x y z
N MET A 1 20.75 -15.18 21.40
CA MET A 1 19.98 -14.48 20.37
C MET A 1 18.57 -15.02 20.46
N PRO A 2 17.53 -14.22 20.71
CA PRO A 2 16.18 -14.74 20.58
C PRO A 2 15.78 -14.72 19.09
N ASP A 3 15.53 -15.91 18.55
CA ASP A 3 14.74 -16.11 17.33
C ASP A 3 13.32 -15.62 17.60
N THR A 4 12.92 -14.52 16.97
CA THR A 4 11.52 -14.04 16.97
C THR A 4 10.83 -14.37 15.65
N SER A 5 10.88 -15.64 15.26
CA SER A 5 9.84 -16.18 14.38
C SER A 5 8.66 -16.54 15.27
N ASN A 6 7.65 -15.67 15.36
CA ASN A 6 6.38 -15.98 16.01
C ASN A 6 5.63 -17.03 15.16
N SER A 7 6.07 -18.28 15.20
CA SER A 7 5.35 -19.39 14.58
C SER A 7 4.17 -19.75 15.48
N VAL A 8 2.96 -19.35 15.07
CA VAL A 8 1.73 -19.83 15.69
C VAL A 8 1.46 -21.22 15.15
N THR A 9 1.56 -22.23 16.01
CA THR A 9 1.19 -23.60 15.63
C THR A 9 -0.32 -23.68 15.52
N LEU A 10 -0.82 -23.85 14.30
CA LEU A 10 -2.24 -24.03 14.03
C LEU A 10 -2.62 -25.50 14.21
N ASP A 11 -3.72 -25.76 14.90
CA ASP A 11 -4.30 -27.10 14.97
C ASP A 11 -4.71 -27.60 13.57
N GLU A 12 -4.69 -28.91 13.37
CA GLU A 12 -4.93 -29.54 12.05
C GLU A 12 -6.32 -29.17 11.48
N ASP A 13 -7.32 -29.04 12.35
CA ASP A 13 -8.68 -28.58 11.99
C ASP A 13 -8.68 -27.10 11.54
N VAL A 14 -7.87 -26.27 12.19
CA VAL A 14 -7.74 -24.83 11.88
C VAL A 14 -6.99 -24.63 10.56
N ALA A 15 -5.92 -25.41 10.34
CA ALA A 15 -5.17 -25.38 9.08
C ALA A 15 -6.02 -25.83 7.88
N LEU A 16 -6.91 -26.81 8.09
CA LEU A 16 -7.82 -27.29 7.05
C LEU A 16 -8.90 -26.26 6.71
N GLU A 17 -9.44 -25.57 7.72
CA GLU A 17 -10.40 -24.49 7.50
C GLU A 17 -9.75 -23.27 6.85
N ILE A 18 -8.51 -22.92 7.23
CA ILE A 18 -7.74 -21.87 6.57
C ILE A 18 -7.52 -22.20 5.10
N ARG A 19 -7.14 -23.43 4.74
CA ARG A 19 -7.00 -23.84 3.33
C ARG A 19 -8.32 -23.74 2.56
N ARG A 20 -9.44 -24.10 3.17
CA ARG A 20 -10.75 -23.92 2.55
C ARG A 20 -11.07 -22.46 2.31
N LEU A 21 -10.72 -21.58 3.25
CA LEU A 21 -10.91 -20.15 3.10
C LEU A 21 -9.92 -19.55 2.08
N GLN A 22 -8.70 -20.07 1.98
CA GLN A 22 -7.74 -19.73 0.93
C GLN A 22 -8.32 -20.04 -0.45
N ASP A 23 -8.87 -21.24 -0.62
CA ASP A 23 -9.54 -21.65 -1.86
C ASP A 23 -10.82 -20.84 -2.14
N ALA A 24 -11.59 -20.52 -1.10
CA ALA A 24 -12.85 -19.75 -1.22
C ALA A 24 -12.62 -18.27 -1.55
N TYR A 25 -11.55 -17.68 -1.02
CA TYR A 25 -11.18 -16.27 -1.25
C TYR A 25 -10.16 -16.09 -2.38
N GLY A 26 -9.54 -17.17 -2.88
CA GLY A 26 -8.55 -17.14 -3.94
C GLY A 26 -7.23 -16.50 -3.50
N VAL A 27 -6.84 -16.67 -2.24
CA VAL A 27 -5.65 -16.05 -1.64
C VAL A 27 -4.65 -17.11 -1.20
N ASP A 28 -3.37 -16.87 -1.47
CA ASP A 28 -2.32 -17.88 -1.25
C ASP A 28 -1.72 -17.83 0.18
N SER A 29 -2.04 -16.78 0.96
CA SER A 29 -1.49 -16.60 2.31
C SER A 29 -2.53 -16.75 3.42
N VAL A 30 -2.12 -17.39 4.52
CA VAL A 30 -2.94 -17.56 5.73
C VAL A 30 -3.30 -16.21 6.35
N ASN A 31 -2.37 -15.26 6.30
CA ASN A 31 -2.56 -13.93 6.87
C ASN A 31 -3.67 -13.16 6.13
N GLU A 32 -3.79 -13.35 4.82
CA GLU A 32 -4.81 -12.74 3.98
C GLU A 32 -6.19 -13.40 4.18
N VAL A 33 -6.23 -14.71 4.40
CA VAL A 33 -7.44 -15.39 4.89
C VAL A 33 -7.88 -14.84 6.23
N LEU A 34 -6.96 -14.67 7.18
CA LEU A 34 -7.30 -14.16 8.50
C LEU A 34 -7.81 -12.72 8.42
N ARG A 35 -7.23 -11.86 7.58
CA ARG A 35 -7.73 -10.50 7.33
C ARG A 35 -9.14 -10.50 6.75
N GLN A 36 -9.40 -11.36 5.77
CA GLN A 36 -10.71 -11.50 5.12
C GLN A 36 -11.77 -12.10 6.05
N ALA A 37 -11.39 -13.09 6.86
CA ALA A 37 -12.27 -13.80 7.79
C ALA A 37 -12.57 -12.99 9.07
N LEU A 38 -11.67 -12.10 9.48
CA LEU A 38 -11.84 -11.23 10.64
C LEU A 38 -12.59 -9.92 10.32
N ASP A 39 -13.05 -9.74 9.08
CA ASP A 39 -13.75 -8.53 8.61
C ASP A 39 -12.97 -7.24 8.91
N VAL A 40 -11.63 -7.34 8.92
CA VAL A 40 -10.75 -6.16 8.86
C VAL A 40 -10.80 -5.70 7.41
N VAL A 41 -11.94 -5.13 7.02
CA VAL A 41 -12.15 -4.62 5.68
C VAL A 41 -11.15 -3.48 5.51
N PRO A 42 -10.12 -3.62 4.66
CA PRO A 42 -9.13 -2.57 4.54
C PRO A 42 -9.80 -1.28 4.07
N ASP A 43 -10.92 -1.36 3.36
CA ASP A 43 -11.72 -0.19 2.95
C ASP A 43 -12.40 0.54 4.12
N ALA A 44 -12.82 -0.16 5.18
CA ALA A 44 -13.36 0.49 6.39
C ALA A 44 -12.26 1.23 7.15
N VAL A 45 -11.07 0.64 7.22
CA VAL A 45 -9.90 1.23 7.86
C VAL A 45 -9.36 2.42 7.04
N VAL A 46 -9.31 2.26 5.72
CA VAL A 46 -8.97 3.32 4.78
C VAL A 46 -9.99 4.46 4.90
N SER A 47 -11.29 4.17 5.03
CA SER A 47 -12.31 5.19 5.29
C SER A 47 -12.10 5.93 6.62
N GLU A 48 -11.59 5.27 7.66
CA GLU A 48 -11.22 5.92 8.92
C GLU A 48 -9.98 6.80 8.74
N ALA A 49 -8.96 6.34 8.02
CA ALA A 49 -7.78 7.12 7.69
C ALA A 49 -8.10 8.33 6.77
N PHE A 50 -9.13 8.24 5.93
CA PHE A 50 -9.66 9.38 5.17
C PHE A 50 -10.45 10.37 6.02
N SER A 51 -10.98 9.94 7.17
CA SER A 51 -11.79 10.81 8.03
C SER A 51 -10.99 11.95 8.63
N VAL A 52 -9.67 11.76 8.81
CA VAL A 52 -8.76 12.81 9.31
C VAL A 52 -8.42 13.86 8.26
N LEU A 53 -8.61 13.56 6.97
CA LEU A 53 -8.35 14.50 5.88
C LEU A 53 -9.52 15.49 5.68
N PRO A 54 -9.23 16.74 5.29
CA PRO A 54 -10.25 17.70 4.88
C PRO A 54 -10.92 17.24 3.59
N GLU A 55 -12.22 17.56 3.43
CA GLU A 55 -13.03 17.09 2.29
C GLU A 55 -12.43 17.45 0.92
N SER A 56 -11.73 18.58 0.84
CA SER A 56 -11.03 19.05 -0.36
C SER A 56 -9.87 18.15 -0.77
N LEU A 57 -9.18 17.52 0.19
CA LEU A 57 -8.04 16.63 -0.07
C LEU A 57 -8.46 15.19 -0.38
N ARG A 58 -9.57 14.70 0.19
CA ARG A 58 -10.00 13.29 0.11
C ARG A 58 -10.07 12.65 -1.30
N PRO A 59 -10.47 13.35 -2.38
CA PRO A 59 -10.61 12.71 -3.68
C PRO A 59 -9.28 12.19 -4.27
N ALA A 60 -8.17 12.88 -4.03
CA ALA A 60 -6.88 12.54 -4.64
C ALA A 60 -6.23 11.27 -4.04
N PRO A 61 -6.08 11.12 -2.71
CA PRO A 61 -5.57 9.88 -2.13
C PRO A 61 -6.53 8.71 -2.36
N GLY A 62 -7.85 8.93 -2.44
CA GLY A 62 -8.81 7.88 -2.81
C GLY A 62 -8.59 7.36 -4.23
N ALA A 63 -8.38 8.28 -5.19
CA ALA A 63 -8.06 7.91 -6.56
C ALA A 63 -6.67 7.25 -6.68
N ALA A 64 -5.69 7.69 -5.89
CA ALA A 64 -4.35 7.09 -5.83
C ALA A 64 -4.40 5.64 -5.31
N ILE A 65 -5.12 5.39 -4.20
CA ILE A 65 -5.35 4.03 -3.66
C ILE A 65 -6.01 3.14 -4.71
N ASN A 66 -7.10 3.61 -5.34
CA ASN A 66 -7.79 2.85 -6.37
C ASN A 66 -6.86 2.52 -7.57
N ALA A 67 -6.00 3.47 -7.96
CA ALA A 67 -5.06 3.27 -9.05
C ALA A 67 -3.95 2.25 -8.69
N LEU A 68 -3.55 2.18 -7.42
CA LEU A 68 -2.59 1.19 -6.92
C LEU A 68 -3.24 -0.18 -6.67
N ASP A 69 -4.52 -0.23 -6.28
CA ASP A 69 -5.29 -1.46 -6.11
C ASP A 69 -5.54 -2.19 -7.45
N GLU A 70 -5.46 -1.49 -8.59
CA GLU A 70 -5.42 -2.10 -9.92
C GLU A 70 -4.11 -2.86 -10.20
N ILE A 71 -3.07 -2.59 -9.42
CA ILE A 71 -1.75 -3.22 -9.53
C ILE A 71 -1.70 -4.37 -8.51
N ARG A 72 -1.07 -5.50 -8.88
CA ARG A 72 -1.02 -6.73 -8.06
C ARG A 72 -0.06 -6.64 -6.87
N PHE A 73 -0.15 -5.58 -6.09
CA PHE A 73 0.52 -5.44 -4.82
C PHE A 73 -0.26 -6.14 -3.70
N SER A 74 0.44 -6.54 -2.64
CA SER A 74 -0.20 -6.93 -1.38
C SER A 74 -0.48 -5.68 -0.53
N ARG A 75 -1.74 -5.27 -0.43
CA ARG A 75 -2.17 -4.10 0.37
C ARG A 75 -2.12 -4.42 1.88
N GLN A 76 -1.58 -3.49 2.65
CA GLN A 76 -1.55 -3.50 4.11
C GLN A 76 -1.99 -2.13 4.62
N VAL A 77 -2.83 -2.09 5.65
CA VAL A 77 -3.33 -0.82 6.20
C VAL A 77 -2.97 -0.77 7.68
N ASP A 78 -2.34 0.33 8.09
CA ASP A 78 -2.03 0.64 9.48
C ASP A 78 -2.96 1.77 9.95
N PRO A 79 -4.03 1.45 10.72
CA PRO A 79 -4.96 2.46 11.22
C PRO A 79 -4.31 3.46 12.18
N GLU A 80 -3.39 2.98 13.02
CA GLU A 80 -2.79 3.81 14.07
C GLU A 80 -1.84 4.84 13.47
N ALA A 81 -1.15 4.46 12.39
CA ALA A 81 -0.27 5.36 11.65
C ALA A 81 -1.00 6.19 10.58
N SER A 82 -2.25 5.87 10.23
CA SER A 82 -2.96 6.43 9.06
C SER A 82 -2.18 6.24 7.75
N VAL A 83 -1.65 5.03 7.57
CA VAL A 83 -0.77 4.67 6.45
C VAL A 83 -1.36 3.48 5.67
N VAL A 84 -1.32 3.57 4.34
CA VAL A 84 -1.64 2.47 3.43
C VAL A 84 -0.35 2.02 2.75
N ARG A 85 0.10 0.80 3.00
CA ARG A 85 1.29 0.20 2.41
C ARG A 85 0.93 -0.80 1.33
N TYR A 86 1.76 -0.86 0.31
CA TYR A 86 1.71 -1.85 -0.75
C TYR A 86 3.04 -2.58 -0.76
N ALA A 87 2.99 -3.85 -0.41
CA ALA A 87 4.15 -4.73 -0.40
C ALA A 87 4.23 -5.56 -1.68
N ASP A 88 5.42 -6.11 -1.90
CA ASP A 88 5.63 -7.15 -2.89
C ASP A 88 4.66 -8.33 -2.61
N PRO A 89 3.97 -8.86 -3.64
CA PRO A 89 3.08 -10.01 -3.45
C PRO A 89 3.80 -11.27 -2.95
N ASP A 90 5.09 -11.43 -3.29
CA ASP A 90 5.89 -12.58 -2.91
C ASP A 90 6.68 -12.35 -1.60
N ASP A 91 6.84 -11.09 -1.17
CA ASP A 91 7.49 -10.69 0.07
C ASP A 91 6.73 -9.55 0.78
N SER A 92 5.88 -9.94 1.74
CA SER A 92 5.07 -8.99 2.51
C SER A 92 5.88 -8.03 3.40
N GLU A 93 7.16 -8.29 3.65
CA GLU A 93 8.06 -7.40 4.42
C GLU A 93 8.67 -6.31 3.52
N ARG A 94 8.75 -6.57 2.20
CA ARG A 94 9.25 -5.61 1.21
C ARG A 94 8.16 -4.62 0.81
N VAL A 95 8.11 -3.49 1.50
CA VAL A 95 7.22 -2.37 1.16
C VAL A 95 7.73 -1.66 -0.09
N LEU A 96 6.88 -1.57 -1.11
CA LEU A 96 7.20 -0.94 -2.40
C LEU A 96 6.58 0.44 -2.53
N VAL A 97 5.39 0.64 -1.96
CA VAL A 97 4.67 1.92 -1.96
C VAL A 97 4.07 2.17 -0.59
N GLU A 98 4.06 3.42 -0.16
CA GLU A 98 3.39 3.86 1.06
C GLU A 98 2.59 5.14 0.76
N ILE A 99 1.30 5.15 1.09
CA ILE A 99 0.49 6.37 1.12
C ILE A 99 0.33 6.76 2.58
N ALA A 100 1.01 7.83 2.98
CA ALA A 100 0.89 8.43 4.30
C ALA A 100 -0.21 9.49 4.29
N LEU A 101 -1.12 9.42 5.25
CA LEU A 101 -2.21 10.38 5.42
C LEU A 101 -1.99 11.14 6.74
N THR A 102 -2.07 12.46 6.69
CA THR A 102 -2.04 13.32 7.86
C THR A 102 -3.29 14.22 7.87
N PRO A 103 -3.59 14.90 8.98
CA PRO A 103 -4.75 15.80 9.03
C PRO A 103 -4.74 16.93 7.99
N THR A 104 -3.58 17.27 7.41
CA THR A 104 -3.45 18.39 6.46
C THR A 104 -2.73 17.99 5.17
N SER A 105 -2.35 16.74 4.97
CA SER A 105 -1.66 16.31 3.75
C SER A 105 -1.82 14.82 3.48
N PHE A 106 -1.58 14.43 2.24
CA PHE A 106 -1.24 13.06 1.89
C PHE A 106 0.03 13.05 1.05
N GLU A 107 0.80 11.98 1.18
CA GLU A 107 2.05 11.77 0.44
C GLU A 107 2.12 10.32 -0.03
N ALA A 108 2.45 10.12 -1.30
CA ALA A 108 2.72 8.82 -1.88
C ALA A 108 4.24 8.64 -2.03
N LEU A 109 4.76 7.67 -1.31
CA LEU A 109 6.16 7.32 -1.21
C LEU A 109 6.40 6.01 -1.98
N PHE A 110 7.47 5.93 -2.75
CA PHE A 110 7.82 4.77 -3.55
C PHE A 110 9.25 4.34 -3.27
N LEU A 111 9.50 3.04 -3.33
CA LEU A 111 10.84 2.51 -3.24
C LEU A 111 11.69 3.00 -4.41
N ASP A 112 12.83 3.61 -4.11
CA ASP A 112 13.83 4.02 -5.09
C ASP A 112 14.88 2.92 -5.33
N GLU A 113 15.87 3.20 -6.19
CA GLU A 113 16.96 2.28 -6.50
C GLU A 113 17.93 2.06 -5.32
N SER A 114 17.89 2.95 -4.33
CA SER A 114 18.70 2.88 -3.11
C SER A 114 18.05 2.00 -2.05
N GLY A 115 16.78 1.64 -2.21
CA GLY A 115 15.97 0.94 -1.23
C GLY A 115 15.29 1.86 -0.22
N ASP A 116 15.26 3.17 -0.48
CA ASP A 116 14.61 4.17 0.36
C ASP A 116 13.23 4.55 -0.21
N LEU A 117 12.28 4.83 0.67
CA LEU A 117 10.96 5.34 0.28
C LEU A 117 11.06 6.84 0.02
N VAL A 118 10.90 7.25 -1.24
CA VAL A 118 10.97 8.64 -1.69
C VAL A 118 9.61 9.16 -2.10
N ALA A 119 9.32 10.42 -1.78
CA ALA A 119 8.03 11.01 -2.03
C ALA A 119 7.90 11.40 -3.52
N VAL A 120 6.90 10.86 -4.19
CA VAL A 120 6.70 11.01 -5.65
C VAL A 120 5.56 11.95 -5.98
N GLY A 121 4.59 12.08 -5.07
CA GLY A 121 3.53 13.07 -5.20
C GLY A 121 2.66 13.13 -3.96
N GLY A 122 1.90 14.21 -3.86
CA GLY A 122 1.07 14.45 -2.70
C GLY A 122 0.18 15.66 -2.85
N GLY A 123 -0.50 15.98 -1.76
CA GLY A 123 -1.31 17.19 -1.65
C GLY A 123 -1.36 17.66 -0.23
N ARG A 124 -1.35 18.98 -0.04
CA ARG A 124 -1.41 19.64 1.26
C ARG A 124 -2.50 20.69 1.27
N ASP A 125 -3.26 20.73 2.36
CA ASP A 125 -4.21 21.79 2.65
C ASP A 125 -3.46 22.94 3.33
N GLU A 126 -3.49 24.11 2.71
CA GLU A 126 -2.84 25.33 3.20
C GLU A 126 -3.86 26.31 3.83
N GLY A 127 -5.12 25.89 4.01
CA GLY A 127 -6.20 26.66 4.62
C GLY A 127 -6.93 27.58 3.65
N ASP A 128 -6.23 28.15 2.66
CA ASP A 128 -6.82 28.94 1.57
C ASP A 128 -7.10 28.09 0.31
N GLY A 129 -6.69 26.81 0.32
CA GLY A 129 -6.82 25.88 -0.79
C GLY A 129 -5.92 24.66 -0.63
N VAL A 130 -6.01 23.76 -1.61
CA VAL A 130 -5.17 22.57 -1.67
C VAL A 130 -4.09 22.77 -2.73
N THR A 131 -2.84 22.59 -2.31
CA THR A 131 -1.68 22.58 -3.20
C THR A 131 -1.26 21.14 -3.43
N TYR A 132 -1.31 20.71 -4.70
CA TYR A 132 -0.85 19.40 -5.14
C TYR A 132 0.55 19.49 -5.72
N TRP A 133 1.32 18.41 -5.62
CA TRP A 133 2.70 18.37 -6.08
C TRP A 133 3.11 16.96 -6.54
N THR A 134 4.11 16.92 -7.42
CA THR A 134 4.88 15.73 -7.80
C THR A 134 6.34 15.93 -7.42
N ALA A 135 7.17 14.89 -7.53
CA ALA A 135 8.62 15.01 -7.31
C ALA A 135 9.29 16.12 -8.16
N ASP A 136 8.70 16.44 -9.32
CA ASP A 136 9.26 17.38 -10.28
C ASP A 136 8.65 18.80 -10.20
N GLU A 137 7.41 18.93 -9.74
CA GLU A 137 6.66 20.19 -9.83
C GLU A 137 5.65 20.38 -8.68
N GLU A 138 5.56 21.60 -8.16
CA GLU A 138 4.51 22.03 -7.23
C GLU A 138 3.42 22.84 -7.95
N GLY A 139 2.17 22.76 -7.47
CA GLY A 139 1.03 23.48 -8.05
C GLY A 139 0.40 22.78 -9.26
N VAL A 140 0.62 21.47 -9.40
CA VAL A 140 0.02 20.63 -10.45
C VAL A 140 -1.47 20.36 -10.18
N ALA A 141 -2.19 19.81 -11.16
CA ALA A 141 -3.55 19.35 -10.91
C ALA A 141 -3.56 18.03 -10.12
N ALA A 142 -4.62 17.81 -9.33
CA ALA A 142 -4.82 16.56 -8.59
C ALA A 142 -4.74 15.32 -9.49
N ILE A 143 -5.24 15.43 -10.74
CA ILE A 143 -5.20 14.34 -11.71
C ILE A 143 -3.77 14.00 -12.14
N ASP A 144 -2.89 14.99 -12.26
CA ASP A 144 -1.49 14.77 -12.64
C ASP A 144 -0.73 14.05 -11.52
N VAL A 145 -1.05 14.36 -10.25
CA VAL A 145 -0.52 13.60 -9.10
C VAL A 145 -0.97 12.15 -9.14
N VAL A 146 -2.26 11.89 -9.35
CA VAL A 146 -2.80 10.53 -9.41
C VAL A 146 -2.18 9.74 -10.57
N THR A 147 -2.05 10.37 -11.74
CA THR A 147 -1.38 9.76 -12.90
C THR A 147 0.08 9.44 -12.59
N THR A 148 0.82 10.37 -11.99
CA THR A 148 2.22 10.16 -11.61
C THR A 148 2.36 9.00 -10.62
N ILE A 149 1.49 8.92 -9.60
CA ILE A 149 1.47 7.82 -8.63
C ILE A 149 1.20 6.48 -9.33
N ARG A 150 0.21 6.44 -10.24
CA ARG A 150 -0.13 5.23 -10.98
C ARG A 150 1.05 4.76 -11.84
N ASP A 151 1.60 5.66 -12.65
CA ASP A 151 2.68 5.34 -13.58
C ASP A 151 3.92 4.87 -12.82
N ARG A 152 4.27 5.55 -11.73
CA ARG A 152 5.36 5.14 -10.85
C ARG A 152 5.09 3.78 -10.20
N GLY A 153 3.87 3.51 -9.77
CA GLY A 153 3.48 2.21 -9.21
C GLY A 153 3.63 1.07 -10.20
N GLN A 154 3.27 1.30 -11.47
CA GLN A 154 3.48 0.30 -12.52
C GLN A 154 4.96 0.04 -12.75
N ASP A 155 5.79 1.08 -12.73
CA ASP A 155 7.24 0.95 -12.92
C ASP A 155 7.91 0.27 -11.73
N VAL A 156 7.53 0.58 -10.49
CA VAL A 156 8.06 -0.09 -9.28
C VAL A 156 7.64 -1.56 -9.26
N TYR A 157 6.37 -1.86 -9.55
CA TYR A 157 5.91 -3.25 -9.63
C TYR A 157 6.65 -4.03 -10.72
N ARG A 158 6.82 -3.42 -11.90
CA ARG A 158 7.59 -4.02 -13.00
C ARG A 158 9.02 -4.28 -12.54
N ASN A 159 9.69 -3.31 -11.94
CA ASN A 159 11.07 -3.47 -11.49
C ASN A 159 11.18 -4.54 -10.40
N ALA A 160 10.25 -4.59 -9.44
CA ALA A 160 10.22 -5.63 -8.41
C ALA A 160 10.11 -7.04 -9.01
N LEU A 161 9.24 -7.25 -10.01
CA LEU A 161 9.12 -8.52 -10.73
C LEU A 161 10.35 -8.90 -11.55
N PHE A 162 11.07 -7.92 -12.10
CA PHE A 162 12.23 -8.16 -12.98
C PHE A 162 13.59 -8.04 -12.27
N ASP A 163 13.60 -7.74 -10.96
CA ASP A 163 14.77 -7.80 -10.09
C ASP A 163 15.21 -9.26 -9.79
N GLU A 164 14.58 -10.24 -10.45
CA GLU A 164 15.07 -11.63 -10.59
C GLU A 164 16.37 -11.74 -11.43
N SER A 165 16.99 -10.64 -11.84
CA SER A 165 18.36 -10.69 -12.39
C SER A 165 19.41 -11.14 -11.37
N ALA A 166 19.06 -11.23 -10.09
CA ALA A 166 19.85 -11.93 -9.07
C ALA A 166 19.75 -13.47 -9.13
N TYR A 167 18.80 -14.06 -9.87
CA TYR A 167 18.66 -15.51 -10.05
C TYR A 167 19.35 -16.09 -11.30
N THR A 168 20.05 -15.26 -12.08
CA THR A 168 20.95 -15.74 -13.16
C THR A 168 22.37 -15.19 -13.00
N GLY A 169 22.95 -15.40 -11.83
CA GLY A 169 24.34 -15.07 -11.52
C GLY A 169 25.13 -16.25 -10.96
N CYS A 170 25.56 -17.15 -11.87
CA CYS A 170 26.61 -18.19 -11.72
C CYS A 170 26.32 -19.45 -10.87
#